data_AF-A0A386TYK5-F1
#
_entry.id   AF-A0A386TYK5-F1
#
_cell.length_a   1.000
_cell.length_b   1.000
_cell.length_c   1.000
_cell.angle_alpha   90.00
_cell.angle_beta   90.00
_cell.angle_gamma   90.00
#
_symmetry.space_group_name_H-M   'P 1'
#
loop_
_entity.id
_entity.type
_entity.pdbx_description
1 polymer ?
#
loop_
_entity_poly.entity_id
_entity_poly.type
_entity_poly.pdbx_seq_one_letter_code
_entity_poly.pdbx_strand_id
1 'polypeptide(L)'
;MDIRDERALQAVKNVYGGSIKLRSNANALRYRLHHKEGLLNLINDVKGQIRNPNRLVQLNKICIKYNLNLIWPEKLTWNNGWLSGFFDADGTITINKANWQLSISASQKTSELLTPLVELFGGYVYIDNGSSKSFKWYVTKKEDILKLIEYFKKHPSRSAKNNRLHLVPKFYELKAMKAHKALPETFLAKSWNIFFNKWLNFE
;
A
#
# COMPACT_ATOMS: atom_id res chain seq x y z
N MET A 1 11.49 -5.52 1.92
CA MET A 1 10.19 -5.81 1.32
C MET A 1 10.04 -7.31 1.22
N ASP A 2 8.82 -7.83 1.08
CA ASP A 2 8.59 -9.26 0.88
C ASP A 2 9.34 -9.74 -0.38
N ILE A 3 9.70 -11.02 -0.47
CA ILE A 3 10.37 -11.56 -1.65
C ILE A 3 9.55 -11.37 -2.93
N ARG A 4 8.21 -11.36 -2.82
CA ARG A 4 7.28 -11.12 -3.94
C ARG A 4 7.38 -9.70 -4.51
N ASP A 5 7.95 -8.77 -3.76
CA ASP A 5 8.07 -7.36 -4.16
C ASP A 5 9.37 -7.05 -4.89
N GLU A 6 10.08 -8.07 -5.41
CA GLU A 6 11.35 -7.87 -6.12
C GLU A 6 11.21 -6.84 -7.25
N ARG A 7 10.15 -6.95 -8.06
CA ARG A 7 9.90 -6.03 -9.18
C ARG A 7 9.81 -4.57 -8.73
N ALA A 8 9.20 -4.31 -7.57
CA ALA A 8 9.13 -2.96 -7.00
C ALA A 8 10.53 -2.43 -6.67
N LEU A 9 11.37 -3.25 -6.05
CA LEU A 9 12.75 -2.87 -5.72
C LEU A 9 13.61 -2.70 -6.97
N GLN A 10 13.45 -3.54 -7.99
CA GLN A 10 14.17 -3.39 -9.25
C GLN A 10 13.80 -2.07 -9.94
N ALA A 11 12.53 -1.64 -9.90
CA ALA A 11 12.12 -0.33 -10.42
C ALA A 11 12.84 0.83 -9.71
N VAL A 12 12.95 0.78 -8.37
CA VAL A 12 13.71 1.78 -7.59
C VAL A 12 15.19 1.74 -7.94
N LYS A 13 15.78 0.54 -8.04
CA LYS A 13 17.19 0.35 -8.38
C LYS A 13 17.52 0.85 -9.80
N ASN A 14 16.63 0.65 -10.76
CA ASN A 14 16.84 1.09 -12.13
C ASN A 14 16.88 2.62 -12.26
N VAL A 15 16.20 3.35 -11.36
CA VAL A 15 16.22 4.82 -11.34
C VAL A 15 17.43 5.35 -10.59
N TYR A 16 17.72 4.80 -9.41
CA TYR A 16 18.70 5.38 -8.48
C TYR A 16 20.01 4.60 -8.36
N GLY A 17 20.18 3.48 -9.04
CA GLY A 17 21.33 2.59 -8.89
C GLY A 17 21.27 1.72 -7.64
N GLY A 18 22.43 1.36 -7.06
CA GLY A 18 22.51 0.55 -5.85
C GLY A 18 22.36 -0.96 -6.05
N SER A 19 22.01 -1.68 -4.99
CA SER A 19 21.99 -3.15 -4.97
C SER A 19 20.78 -3.72 -4.23
N ILE A 20 20.33 -4.90 -4.66
CA ILE A 20 19.27 -5.68 -4.00
C ILE A 20 19.90 -6.99 -3.56
N LYS A 21 19.66 -7.36 -2.30
CA LYS A 21 20.16 -8.62 -1.71
C LYS A 21 19.05 -9.27 -0.88
N LEU A 22 19.10 -10.60 -0.78
CA LEU A 22 18.29 -11.35 0.18
C LEU A 22 18.66 -10.95 1.61
N ARG A 23 17.68 -10.94 2.51
CA ARG A 23 17.93 -10.84 3.95
C ARG A 23 18.07 -12.24 4.54
N SER A 24 19.17 -12.49 5.24
CA SER A 24 19.35 -13.73 5.99
C SER A 24 18.20 -13.95 6.97
N ASN A 25 17.70 -15.19 7.02
CA ASN A 25 16.62 -15.64 7.90
C ASN A 25 15.32 -14.82 7.78
N ALA A 26 15.07 -14.22 6.62
CA ALA A 26 13.82 -13.56 6.32
C ALA A 26 13.44 -13.81 4.86
N ASN A 27 12.16 -14.07 4.59
CA ASN A 27 11.61 -14.13 3.23
C ASN A 27 11.43 -12.71 2.66
N ALA A 28 12.54 -11.97 2.62
CA ALA A 28 12.55 -10.54 2.35
C ALA A 28 13.80 -10.10 1.60
N LEU A 29 13.61 -9.06 0.79
CA LEU A 29 14.65 -8.37 0.04
C LEU A 29 15.03 -7.05 0.71
N ARG A 30 16.30 -6.68 0.56
CA ARG A 30 16.87 -5.40 1.00
C ARG A 30 17.52 -4.69 -0.18
N TYR A 31 16.99 -3.51 -0.47
CA TYR A 31 17.64 -2.53 -1.34
C TYR A 31 18.63 -1.67 -0.53
N ARG A 32 19.79 -1.36 -1.13
CA ARG A 32 20.83 -0.50 -0.55
C ARG A 32 21.40 0.44 -1.60
N LEU A 33 21.43 1.72 -1.26
CA LEU A 33 21.99 2.80 -2.06
C LEU A 33 23.12 3.47 -1.27
N HIS A 34 24.34 3.45 -1.82
CA HIS A 34 25.54 3.93 -1.11
C HIS A 34 26.29 5.04 -1.86
N HIS A 35 26.26 5.05 -3.19
CA HIS A 35 26.98 6.07 -3.95
C HIS A 35 26.27 7.42 -3.89
N LYS A 36 27.07 8.49 -3.87
CA LYS A 36 26.61 9.87 -3.67
C LYS A 36 25.62 10.32 -4.74
N GLU A 37 25.90 10.01 -6.01
CA GLU A 37 25.09 10.44 -7.15
C GLU A 37 23.62 10.00 -7.03
N GLY A 38 23.37 8.69 -6.97
CA GLY A 38 21.98 8.23 -6.82
C GLY A 38 21.33 8.64 -5.51
N LEU A 39 22.09 8.83 -4.42
CA LEU A 39 21.53 9.38 -3.19
C LEU A 39 21.04 10.82 -3.39
N LEU A 40 21.81 11.66 -4.06
CA LEU A 40 21.39 13.04 -4.38
C LEU A 40 20.19 13.06 -5.33
N ASN A 41 20.15 12.18 -6.33
CA ASN A 41 18.99 12.03 -7.21
C ASN A 41 17.74 11.64 -6.40
N LEU A 42 17.85 10.64 -5.53
CA LEU A 42 16.75 10.23 -4.65
C LEU A 42 16.28 11.38 -3.75
N ILE A 43 17.20 12.12 -3.13
CA ILE A 43 16.85 13.25 -2.26
C ILE A 43 16.09 14.32 -3.05
N ASN A 44 16.54 14.62 -4.27
CA ASN A 44 15.90 15.61 -5.14
C ASN A 44 14.49 15.20 -5.57
N ASP A 45 14.24 13.91 -5.78
CA ASP A 45 12.93 13.41 -6.19
C ASP A 45 11.95 13.28 -5.02
N VAL A 46 12.44 13.05 -3.79
CA VAL A 46 11.57 12.86 -2.61
C VAL A 46 11.42 14.10 -1.74
N LYS A 47 12.29 15.12 -1.87
CA LYS A 47 12.10 16.40 -1.15
C LYS A 47 10.77 17.02 -1.61
N GLY A 48 9.95 17.49 -0.66
CA GLY A 48 8.58 17.91 -0.95
C GLY A 48 7.57 16.76 -1.10
N GLN A 49 7.96 15.50 -0.94
CA GLN A 49 7.03 14.35 -0.97
C GLN A 49 6.97 13.58 0.37
N ILE A 50 7.99 13.70 1.21
CA ILE A 50 8.00 13.05 2.53
C ILE A 50 7.00 13.74 3.44
N ARG A 51 6.00 12.99 3.92
CA ARG A 51 4.94 13.50 4.80
C ARG A 51 5.06 13.03 6.25
N ASN A 52 5.74 11.91 6.49
CA ASN A 52 5.91 11.38 7.84
C ASN A 52 6.85 12.29 8.66
N PRO A 53 6.42 12.83 9.82
CA PRO A 53 7.22 13.78 10.60
C PRO A 53 8.60 13.24 10.99
N ASN A 54 8.68 11.98 11.42
CA ASN A 54 9.96 11.36 11.79
C ASN A 54 10.90 11.23 10.58
N ARG A 55 10.34 10.94 9.40
CA ARG A 55 11.12 10.86 8.15
C ARG A 55 11.53 12.24 7.65
N LEU A 56 10.71 13.28 7.84
CA LEU A 56 11.07 14.67 7.53
C LEU A 56 12.26 15.14 8.35
N VAL A 57 12.28 14.85 9.67
CA VAL A 57 13.44 15.16 10.52
C VAL A 57 14.71 14.43 10.03
N GLN A 58 14.59 13.18 9.62
CA GLN A 58 15.71 12.42 9.05
C GLN A 58 16.19 13.00 7.72
N LEU A 59 15.27 13.37 6.83
CA LEU A 59 15.58 14.00 5.54
C LEU A 59 16.27 15.34 5.75
N ASN A 60 15.83 16.16 6.70
CA ASN A 60 16.43 17.46 6.99
C ASN A 60 17.92 17.35 7.33
N LYS A 61 18.31 16.37 8.15
CA LYS A 61 19.72 16.10 8.48
C LYS A 61 20.55 15.81 7.23
N ILE A 62 19.97 15.09 6.28
CA ILE A 62 20.63 14.76 5.01
C ILE A 62 20.70 16.00 4.11
N CYS A 63 19.63 16.80 4.03
CA CYS A 63 19.61 18.05 3.28
C CYS A 63 20.70 19.01 3.76
N ILE A 64 20.82 19.24 5.07
CA ILE A 64 21.87 20.08 5.67
C ILE A 64 23.26 19.56 5.29
N LYS A 65 23.50 18.26 5.41
CA LYS A 65 24.80 17.64 5.07
C LYS A 65 25.23 17.89 3.62
N TYR A 66 24.28 18.00 2.69
CA TYR A 66 24.53 18.20 1.26
C TYR A 66 24.23 19.62 0.77
N ASN A 67 24.04 20.58 1.70
CA ASN A 67 23.68 21.98 1.39
C ASN A 67 22.44 22.10 0.48
N LEU A 68 21.42 21.29 0.74
CA LEU A 68 20.13 21.31 0.06
C LEU A 68 19.06 21.96 0.94
N ASN A 69 18.11 22.66 0.31
CA ASN A 69 16.94 23.19 1.01
C ASN A 69 15.91 22.07 1.22
N LEU A 70 15.42 21.93 2.46
CA LEU A 70 14.28 21.07 2.75
C LEU A 70 13.00 21.72 2.19
N ILE A 71 12.19 20.91 1.51
CA ILE A 71 10.90 21.34 0.97
C ILE A 71 9.79 20.57 1.70
N TRP A 72 8.81 21.30 2.22
CA TRP A 72 7.62 20.73 2.86
C TRP A 72 6.64 20.20 1.80
N PRO A 73 5.96 19.07 2.06
CA PRO A 73 5.01 18.54 1.10
C PRO A 73 3.76 19.39 1.02
N GLU A 74 3.27 19.57 -0.21
CA GLU A 74 1.94 20.15 -0.44
C GLU A 74 0.82 19.23 0.06
N LYS A 75 -0.35 19.83 0.30
CA LYS A 75 -1.56 19.13 0.71
C LYS A 75 -1.86 17.98 -0.26
N LEU A 76 -2.20 16.82 0.29
CA LEU A 76 -2.53 15.65 -0.51
C LEU A 76 -3.81 15.91 -1.32
N THR A 77 -3.81 15.50 -2.59
CA THR A 77 -4.96 15.56 -3.49
C THR A 77 -5.28 14.17 -4.02
N TRP A 78 -6.47 14.01 -4.60
CA TRP A 78 -6.91 12.73 -5.18
C TRP A 78 -6.00 12.26 -6.33
N ASN A 79 -5.56 13.19 -7.19
CA ASN A 79 -4.70 12.90 -8.35
C ASN A 79 -3.21 12.92 -7.97
N ASN A 80 -2.84 12.24 -6.88
CA ASN A 80 -1.47 12.16 -6.39
C ASN A 80 -1.09 10.71 -6.09
N GLY A 81 0.07 10.26 -6.57
CA GLY A 81 0.54 8.88 -6.40
C GLY A 81 1.01 8.47 -5.00
N TRP A 82 1.02 9.39 -4.02
CA TRP A 82 1.55 9.15 -2.68
C TRP A 82 0.82 8.03 -1.94
N LEU A 83 -0.51 7.95 -2.03
CA LEU A 83 -1.27 6.88 -1.37
C LEU A 83 -0.85 5.51 -1.89
N SER A 84 -0.51 5.37 -3.17
CA SER A 84 -0.01 4.09 -3.71
C SER A 84 1.26 3.61 -3.01
N GLY A 85 2.27 4.50 -2.88
CA GLY A 85 3.50 4.17 -2.17
C GLY A 85 3.29 3.94 -0.67
N PHE A 86 2.40 4.71 -0.04
CA PHE A 86 2.02 4.51 1.36
C PHE A 86 1.30 3.17 1.56
N PHE A 87 0.41 2.79 0.64
CA PHE A 87 -0.28 1.50 0.67
C PHE A 87 0.68 0.33 0.47
N ASP A 88 1.67 0.46 -0.42
CA ASP A 88 2.72 -0.55 -0.57
C ASP A 88 3.52 -0.76 0.71
N ALA A 89 3.80 0.31 1.46
CA ALA A 89 4.52 0.24 2.73
C ALA A 89 3.65 -0.32 3.87
N ASP A 90 2.53 0.35 4.18
CA ASP A 90 1.76 0.15 5.42
C ASP A 90 0.29 -0.27 5.16
N GLY A 91 -0.12 -0.28 3.90
CA GLY A 91 -1.48 -0.64 3.49
C GLY A 91 -1.74 -2.14 3.49
N THR A 92 -3.00 -2.50 3.68
CA THR A 92 -3.50 -3.88 3.68
C THR A 92 -4.86 -3.92 3.02
N ILE A 93 -5.08 -4.98 2.23
CA ILE A 93 -6.38 -5.34 1.66
C ILE A 93 -6.76 -6.76 2.13
N THR A 94 -7.91 -6.91 2.78
CA THR A 94 -8.36 -8.17 3.37
C THR A 94 -9.85 -8.44 3.12
N ILE A 95 -10.23 -9.70 3.28
CA ILE A 95 -11.62 -10.14 3.33
C ILE A 95 -11.84 -10.80 4.69
N ASN A 96 -12.80 -10.30 5.46
CA ASN A 96 -13.25 -10.93 6.69
C ASN A 96 -14.08 -12.18 6.32
N LYS A 97 -13.64 -13.37 6.73
CA LYS A 97 -14.31 -14.64 6.38
C LYS A 97 -15.64 -14.86 7.11
N ALA A 98 -15.86 -14.21 8.26
CA ALA A 98 -17.09 -14.38 9.03
C ALA A 98 -18.30 -13.73 8.34
N ASN A 99 -18.10 -12.57 7.71
CA ASN A 99 -19.18 -11.79 7.09
C ASN A 99 -18.93 -11.45 5.61
N TRP A 100 -17.83 -11.96 5.04
CA TRP A 100 -17.38 -11.68 3.68
C TRP A 100 -17.33 -10.17 3.38
N GLN A 101 -16.90 -9.36 4.35
CA GLN A 101 -16.65 -7.93 4.15
C GLN A 101 -15.22 -7.73 3.68
N LEU A 102 -15.05 -7.01 2.57
CA LEU A 102 -13.74 -6.56 2.11
C LEU A 102 -13.39 -5.24 2.79
N SER A 103 -12.12 -5.08 3.16
CA SER A 103 -11.60 -3.80 3.63
C SER A 103 -10.25 -3.45 3.02
N ILE A 104 -10.05 -2.15 2.82
CA ILE A 104 -8.75 -1.54 2.55
C ILE A 104 -8.40 -0.70 3.78
N SER A 105 -7.16 -0.82 4.24
CA SER A 105 -6.73 -0.13 5.45
C SER A 105 -5.25 0.20 5.44
N ALA A 106 -4.83 1.13 6.27
CA ALA A 106 -3.42 1.40 6.57
C ALA A 106 -3.29 1.83 8.04
N SER A 107 -2.19 1.47 8.68
CA SER A 107 -1.94 1.79 10.09
C SER A 107 -0.75 2.73 10.24
N GLN A 108 -0.80 3.61 11.24
CA GLN A 108 0.33 4.43 11.68
C GLN A 108 0.34 4.63 13.19
N LYS A 109 1.50 5.00 13.72
CA LYS A 109 1.65 5.33 15.15
C LYS A 109 0.85 6.56 15.56
N THR A 110 0.59 7.46 14.63
CA THR A 110 -0.12 8.73 14.85
C THR A 110 -1.15 8.94 13.73
N SER A 111 -2.18 9.76 13.97
CA SER A 111 -3.33 9.91 13.07
C SER A 111 -3.13 10.94 11.96
N GLU A 112 -2.13 11.81 12.04
CA GLU A 112 -1.99 12.97 11.15
C GLU A 112 -1.79 12.58 9.68
N LEU A 113 -1.15 11.43 9.43
CA LEU A 113 -1.02 10.88 8.06
C LEU A 113 -2.29 10.21 7.54
N LEU A 114 -3.18 9.80 8.44
CA LEU A 114 -4.37 9.03 8.13
C LEU A 114 -5.60 9.92 7.95
N THR A 115 -5.71 11.02 8.71
CA THR A 115 -6.85 11.94 8.66
C THR A 115 -7.12 12.48 7.25
N PRO A 116 -6.13 12.93 6.45
CA PRO A 116 -6.38 13.40 5.09
C PRO A 116 -6.95 12.31 4.17
N LEU A 117 -6.73 11.04 4.49
CA LEU A 117 -7.24 9.92 3.68
C LEU A 117 -8.75 9.75 3.81
N VAL A 118 -9.33 10.17 4.94
CA VAL A 118 -10.79 10.11 5.14
C VAL A 118 -11.50 11.09 4.21
N GLU A 119 -11.00 12.33 4.14
CA GLU A 119 -11.57 13.36 3.25
C GLU A 119 -11.45 12.97 1.77
N LEU A 120 -10.30 12.40 1.39
CA LEU A 120 -10.01 12.08 -0.01
C LEU A 120 -10.66 10.76 -0.45
N PHE A 121 -10.55 9.71 0.36
CA PHE A 121 -10.82 8.32 -0.03
C PHE A 121 -11.94 7.66 0.78
N GLY A 122 -12.57 8.37 1.70
CA GLY A 122 -13.64 7.85 2.55
C GLY A 122 -13.12 6.95 3.67
N GLY A 123 -14.03 6.14 4.23
CA GLY A 123 -13.76 5.35 5.42
C GLY A 123 -13.69 6.19 6.70
N TYR A 124 -12.93 5.72 7.69
CA TYR A 124 -12.77 6.38 8.99
C TYR A 124 -11.41 6.03 9.60
N VAL A 125 -10.98 6.82 10.59
CA VAL A 125 -9.81 6.52 11.42
C VAL A 125 -10.27 6.11 12.81
N TYR A 126 -9.72 5.03 13.34
CA TYR A 126 -9.96 4.58 14.71
C TYR A 126 -8.65 4.18 15.40
N ILE A 127 -8.67 4.14 16.74
CA ILE A 127 -7.54 3.66 17.53
C ILE A 127 -7.53 2.13 17.49
N ASP A 128 -6.44 1.56 16.98
CA ASP A 128 -6.19 0.13 16.99
C ASP A 128 -5.45 -0.25 18.27
N ASN A 129 -6.17 -0.88 19.20
CA ASN A 129 -5.69 -1.29 20.52
C ASN A 129 -4.95 -2.64 20.49
N GLY A 130 -4.30 -2.97 19.37
CA GLY A 130 -3.40 -4.11 19.28
C GLY A 130 -2.18 -3.99 20.22
N SER A 131 -1.18 -4.85 20.01
CA SER A 131 0.03 -4.93 20.86
C SER A 131 0.80 -3.60 20.97
N SER A 132 0.65 -2.71 19.99
CA SER A 132 1.08 -1.32 20.09
C SER A 132 -0.09 -0.40 19.77
N LYS A 133 -0.39 0.55 20.68
CA LYS A 133 -1.39 1.59 20.43
C LYS A 133 -1.04 2.31 19.13
N SER A 134 -1.93 2.20 18.15
CA SER A 134 -1.76 2.79 16.83
C SER A 134 -3.10 3.31 16.32
N PHE A 135 -3.08 3.98 15.18
CA PHE A 135 -4.25 4.44 14.48
C PHE A 135 -4.38 3.67 13.17
N LYS A 136 -5.62 3.42 12.75
CA LYS A 136 -5.91 2.72 11.52
C LYS A 136 -6.95 3.46 10.71
N TRP A 137 -6.59 3.80 9.49
CA TRP A 137 -7.54 4.20 8.46
C TRP A 137 -8.16 2.94 7.87
N TYR A 138 -9.50 2.92 7.77
CA TYR A 138 -10.25 1.72 7.43
C TYR A 138 -11.44 2.04 6.53
N VAL A 139 -11.48 1.38 5.37
CA VAL A 139 -12.51 1.57 4.34
C VAL A 139 -13.22 0.24 4.09
N THR A 140 -14.54 0.24 4.22
CA THR A 140 -15.40 -0.96 4.03
C THR A 140 -16.59 -0.73 3.13
N LYS A 141 -16.99 0.52 2.90
CA LYS A 141 -18.10 0.86 1.99
C LYS A 141 -17.70 0.44 0.57
N LYS A 142 -18.60 -0.26 -0.11
CA LYS A 142 -18.34 -0.80 -1.46
C LYS A 142 -18.01 0.32 -2.43
N GLU A 143 -18.74 1.42 -2.35
CA GLU A 143 -18.61 2.58 -3.24
C GLU A 143 -17.24 3.24 -3.09
N ASP A 144 -16.78 3.42 -1.85
CA ASP A 144 -15.46 3.99 -1.55
C ASP A 144 -14.32 3.05 -1.98
N ILE A 145 -14.49 1.75 -1.76
CA ILE A 145 -13.54 0.74 -2.23
C ILE A 145 -13.44 0.75 -3.76
N LEU A 146 -14.55 0.81 -4.49
CA LEU A 146 -14.53 0.87 -5.94
C LEU A 146 -13.88 2.16 -6.45
N LYS A 147 -14.11 3.31 -5.80
CA LYS A 147 -13.37 4.56 -6.09
C LYS A 147 -11.87 4.40 -5.85
N LEU A 148 -11.46 3.71 -4.78
CA LEU A 148 -10.06 3.38 -4.52
C LEU A 148 -9.48 2.48 -5.61
N ILE A 149 -10.23 1.53 -6.15
CA ILE A 149 -9.78 0.73 -7.30
C ILE A 149 -9.54 1.61 -8.52
N GLU A 150 -10.40 2.59 -8.79
CA GLU A 150 -10.15 3.57 -9.87
C GLU A 150 -8.91 4.44 -9.60
N TYR A 151 -8.65 4.81 -8.34
CA TYR A 151 -7.40 5.45 -7.95
C TYR A 151 -6.19 4.56 -8.28
N PHE A 152 -6.21 3.28 -7.88
CA PHE A 152 -5.10 2.35 -8.13
C PHE A 152 -4.92 1.99 -9.61
N LYS A 153 -5.94 2.13 -10.46
CA LYS A 153 -5.76 2.04 -11.91
C LYS A 153 -4.90 3.18 -12.45
N LYS A 154 -5.07 4.41 -11.91
CA LYS A 154 -4.29 5.59 -12.29
C LYS A 154 -2.93 5.65 -11.60
N HIS A 155 -2.86 5.18 -10.36
CA HIS A 155 -1.67 5.17 -9.52
C HIS A 155 -1.43 3.75 -8.97
N PRO A 156 -0.90 2.82 -9.80
CA PRO A 156 -0.79 1.41 -9.42
C PRO A 156 0.10 1.18 -8.21
N SER A 157 -0.34 0.27 -7.34
CA SER A 157 0.50 -0.37 -6.33
C SER A 157 1.61 -1.14 -7.05
N ARG A 158 2.84 -1.05 -6.55
CA ARG A 158 4.01 -1.71 -7.13
C ARG A 158 4.37 -3.00 -6.40
N SER A 159 3.81 -3.23 -5.21
CA SER A 159 3.98 -4.47 -4.45
C SER A 159 3.04 -5.59 -4.94
N ALA A 160 3.22 -6.80 -4.40
CA ALA A 160 2.33 -7.94 -4.63
C ALA A 160 0.87 -7.67 -4.20
N LYS A 161 0.63 -6.66 -3.36
CA LYS A 161 -0.71 -6.22 -2.95
C LYS A 161 -1.56 -5.78 -4.15
N ASN A 162 -0.92 -5.35 -5.24
CA ASN A 162 -1.59 -4.99 -6.48
C ASN A 162 -2.44 -6.13 -7.05
N ASN A 163 -2.02 -7.40 -6.90
CA ASN A 163 -2.77 -8.54 -7.41
C ASN A 163 -4.15 -8.65 -6.73
N ARG A 164 -4.21 -8.43 -5.40
CA ARG A 164 -5.48 -8.38 -4.67
C ARG A 164 -6.35 -7.20 -5.05
N LEU A 165 -5.76 -6.04 -5.34
CA LEU A 165 -6.51 -4.87 -5.84
C LEU A 165 -7.23 -5.19 -7.16
N HIS A 166 -6.57 -5.93 -8.07
CA HIS A 166 -7.16 -6.37 -9.35
C HIS A 166 -8.32 -7.35 -9.18
N LEU A 167 -8.35 -8.11 -8.08
CA LEU A 167 -9.40 -9.08 -7.78
C LEU A 167 -10.66 -8.45 -7.16
N VAL A 168 -10.62 -7.19 -6.72
CA VAL A 168 -11.75 -6.54 -6.02
C VAL A 168 -13.04 -6.46 -6.85
N PRO A 169 -13.02 -6.10 -8.14
CA PRO A 169 -14.23 -6.14 -8.95
C PRO A 169 -14.85 -7.54 -9.00
N LYS A 170 -14.02 -8.58 -9.19
CA LYS A 170 -14.48 -9.98 -9.24
C LYS A 170 -15.05 -10.45 -7.92
N PHE A 171 -14.46 -10.01 -6.80
CA PHE A 171 -15.00 -10.26 -5.47
C PHE A 171 -16.45 -9.78 -5.34
N TYR A 172 -16.73 -8.52 -5.72
CA TYR A 172 -18.08 -7.97 -5.61
C TYR A 172 -19.07 -8.61 -6.57
N GLU A 173 -18.63 -8.97 -7.78
CA GLU A 173 -19.43 -9.72 -8.76
C GLU A 173 -19.88 -11.07 -8.17
N LEU A 174 -18.93 -11.90 -7.71
CA LEU A 174 -19.22 -13.21 -7.16
C LEU A 174 -20.00 -13.14 -5.83
N LYS A 175 -19.73 -12.12 -5.02
CA LYS A 175 -20.48 -11.88 -3.77
C LYS A 175 -21.95 -11.55 -4.07
N ALA A 176 -22.23 -10.74 -5.10
CA ALA A 176 -23.59 -10.40 -5.51
C ALA A 176 -24.38 -11.62 -5.98
N MET A 177 -23.71 -12.56 -6.65
CA MET A 177 -24.28 -13.86 -7.05
C MET A 177 -24.43 -14.85 -5.89
N LYS A 178 -24.08 -14.47 -4.65
CA LYS A 178 -24.04 -15.36 -3.48
C LYS A 178 -23.13 -16.58 -3.68
N ALA A 179 -22.08 -16.47 -4.50
CA ALA A 179 -21.17 -17.59 -4.79
C ALA A 179 -20.46 -18.14 -3.55
N HIS A 180 -20.15 -17.27 -2.59
CA HIS A 180 -19.60 -17.60 -1.28
C HIS A 180 -20.53 -18.44 -0.37
N LYS A 181 -21.79 -18.64 -0.78
CA LYS A 181 -22.81 -19.46 -0.09
C LYS A 181 -23.34 -20.59 -0.98
N ALA A 182 -22.79 -20.75 -2.18
CA ALA A 182 -23.28 -21.76 -3.13
C ALA A 182 -22.93 -23.17 -2.64
N LEU A 183 -23.73 -24.17 -3.05
CA LEU A 183 -23.48 -25.56 -2.72
C LEU A 183 -22.14 -26.02 -3.33
N PRO A 184 -21.29 -26.80 -2.61
CA PRO A 184 -19.91 -27.09 -3.00
C PRO A 184 -19.72 -27.65 -4.42
N GLU A 185 -20.69 -28.41 -4.92
CA GLU A 185 -20.62 -29.09 -6.22
C GLU A 185 -21.00 -28.19 -7.41
N THR A 186 -21.47 -26.97 -7.14
CA THR A 186 -21.89 -26.05 -8.21
C THR A 186 -20.70 -25.36 -8.88
N PHE A 187 -20.85 -25.04 -10.17
CA PHE A 187 -19.87 -24.20 -10.88
C PHE A 187 -19.69 -22.82 -10.23
N LEU A 188 -20.72 -22.34 -9.53
CA LEU A 188 -20.67 -21.08 -8.81
C LEU A 188 -19.76 -21.16 -7.57
N ALA A 189 -19.87 -22.23 -6.78
CA ALA A 189 -18.95 -22.50 -5.67
C ALA A 189 -17.51 -22.72 -6.18
N LYS A 190 -17.35 -23.45 -7.28
CA LYS A 190 -16.04 -23.63 -7.94
C LYS A 190 -15.42 -22.29 -8.35
N SER A 191 -16.21 -21.37 -8.91
CA SER A 191 -15.76 -20.03 -9.29
C SER A 191 -15.31 -19.21 -8.09
N TRP A 192 -16.03 -19.29 -6.96
CA TRP A 192 -15.62 -18.67 -5.69
C TRP A 192 -14.29 -19.22 -5.19
N ASN A 193 -14.12 -20.54 -5.19
CA ASN A 193 -12.90 -21.20 -4.74
C ASN A 193 -11.68 -20.82 -5.60
N ILE A 194 -11.83 -20.74 -6.92
CA ILE A 194 -10.77 -20.28 -7.83
C ILE A 194 -10.37 -18.84 -7.50
N PHE A 195 -11.35 -17.94 -7.36
CA PHE A 195 -11.10 -16.56 -6.95
C PHE A 195 -10.38 -16.49 -5.60
N PHE A 196 -10.84 -17.26 -4.61
CA PHE A 196 -10.32 -17.18 -3.25
C PHE A 196 -8.90 -17.76 -3.14
N ASN A 197 -8.58 -18.79 -3.92
CA ASN A 197 -7.22 -19.31 -4.03
C ASN A 197 -6.25 -18.25 -4.57
N LYS A 198 -6.63 -17.55 -5.66
CA LYS A 198 -5.84 -16.42 -6.18
C LYS A 198 -5.66 -15.32 -5.13
N TRP A 199 -6.74 -15.01 -4.41
CA TRP A 199 -6.70 -14.02 -3.33
C TRP A 199 -5.68 -14.39 -2.23
N LEU A 200 -5.68 -15.65 -1.78
CA LEU A 200 -4.76 -16.13 -0.75
C LEU A 200 -3.30 -16.10 -1.22
N ASN A 201 -3.06 -16.46 -2.48
CA ASN A 201 -1.71 -16.54 -3.06
C ASN A 201 -1.17 -15.22 -3.60
N PHE A 202 -2.00 -14.16 -3.65
CA PHE A 202 -1.65 -12.89 -4.31
C PHE A 202 -1.37 -13.10 -5.81
N GLU A 203 -2.27 -13.77 -6.51
CA GLU A 203 -2.22 -14.04 -7.97
C GLU A 203 -3.26 -13.25 -8.76
#